data_AF-A0A945YXJ3-F1
#
_entry.id   AF-A0A945YXJ3-F1
#
_cell.length_a   1.000
_cell.length_b   1.000
_cell.length_c   1.000
_cell.angle_alpha   90.00
_cell.angle_beta   90.00
_cell.angle_gamma   90.00
#
_symmetry.space_group_name_H-M   'P 1'
#
loop_
_entity.id
_entity.type
_entity.pdbx_description
1 polymer ?
#
loop_
_entity_poly.entity_id
_entity_poly.type
_entity_poly.pdbx_seq_one_letter_code
_entity_poly.pdbx_strand_id
1 'polypeptide(L)' 'MKATVFKEHGSVDNLVYTDFAEPEISPSEVLVKVKACGINHLDIWVREGI' A
#
# COMPACT_ATOMS: atom_id res chain seq x y z
N MET A 1 3.33 8.18 8.20
CA MET A 1 4.25 7.10 7.74
C MET A 1 4.59 7.25 6.25
N LYS A 2 5.59 6.55 5.72
CA LYS A 2 5.83 6.47 4.27
C LYS A 2 5.12 5.25 3.67
N ALA A 3 4.55 5.39 2.47
CA ALA A 3 3.86 4.32 1.76
C ALA A 3 4.02 4.47 0.24
N THR A 4 3.86 3.36 -0.49
CA THR A 4 3.70 3.35 -1.94
C THR A 4 2.21 3.31 -2.27
N VAL A 5 1.72 4.28 -3.03
CA VAL A 5 0.29 4.42 -3.38
C VAL A 5 0.13 4.64 -4.88
N PHE A 6 -1.05 4.34 -5.41
CA PHE A 6 -1.48 4.75 -6.75
C PHE A 6 -2.92 5.26 -6.67
N LYS A 7 -3.24 6.32 -7.43
CA LYS A 7 -4.58 6.91 -7.45
C LYS A 7 -5.45 6.34 -8.57
N GLU A 8 -4.81 5.74 -9.57
CA GLU A 8 -5.44 5.20 -10.76
C GLU A 8 -4.75 3.89 -11.11
N HIS A 9 -5.56 2.89 -11.52
CA HIS A 9 -5.05 1.62 -12.01
C HIS A 9 -4.22 1.79 -13.29
N GLY A 10 -3.29 0.87 -13.56
CA GLY A 10 -2.54 0.82 -14.82
C GLY A 10 -1.03 0.65 -14.65
N SER A 11 -0.25 1.56 -15.26
CA SER A 11 1.21 1.47 -15.36
C SER A 11 1.91 1.45 -14.01
N VAL A 12 3.15 0.96 -13.98
CA VAL A 12 3.97 0.89 -12.74
C VAL A 12 4.41 2.29 -12.35
N ASP A 13 4.46 3.19 -13.32
CA ASP A 13 4.77 4.61 -13.15
C ASP A 13 3.69 5.35 -12.34
N ASN A 14 2.49 4.76 -12.17
CA ASN A 14 1.46 5.30 -11.29
C ASN A 14 1.78 5.12 -9.80
N LEU A 15 2.76 4.27 -9.45
CA LEU A 15 3.19 4.07 -8.07
C LEU A 15 4.01 5.28 -7.59
N VAL A 16 3.55 5.89 -6.49
CA VAL A 16 4.19 7.04 -5.85
C VAL A 16 4.58 6.67 -4.43
N TYR A 17 5.86 6.85 -4.10
CA TYR A 17 6.34 6.75 -2.73
C TYR A 17 6.21 8.10 -2.03
N THR A 18 5.35 8.17 -1.01
CA THR A 18 4.94 9.43 -0.39
C THR A 18 4.72 9.30 1.12
N ASP A 19 4.61 10.44 1.80
CA ASP A 19 4.01 10.50 3.13
C ASP A 19 2.52 10.16 3.06
N PHE A 20 2.07 9.41 4.05
CA PHE A 20 0.70 8.95 4.23
C PHE A 20 0.34 9.03 5.72
N ALA A 21 -0.94 9.26 6.02
CA ALA A 21 -1.42 9.33 7.39
C ALA A 21 -1.13 8.03 8.15
N GLU A 22 -0.85 8.13 9.45
CA GLU A 22 -0.80 6.95 10.29
C GLU A 22 -2.23 6.42 10.50
N PRO A 23 -2.47 5.10 10.40
CA PRO A 23 -3.80 4.55 10.55
C PRO A 23 -4.26 4.63 12.01
N GLU A 24 -5.53 4.98 12.20
CA GLU A 24 -6.23 4.81 13.48
C GLU A 24 -6.74 3.38 13.60
N ILE A 25 -6.73 2.79 14.80
CA ILE A 25 -7.14 1.41 15.05
C ILE A 25 -8.27 1.33 16.07
N SER A 26 -9.10 0.30 15.92
CA SER A 26 -10.14 -0.08 16.89
C SER A 26 -9.60 -0.99 18.01
N PRO A 27 -10.36 -1.22 19.10
CA PRO A 27 -9.91 -2.08 20.20
C PRO A 27 -9.61 -3.54 19.83
N SER A 28 -10.11 -4.02 18.69
CA SER A 28 -9.88 -5.39 18.19
C SER A 28 -8.75 -5.50 17.16
N GLU A 29 -8.02 -4.41 16.90
CA GLU A 29 -6.96 -4.35 15.90
C GLU A 29 -5.60 -4.12 16.54
N VAL A 30 -4.54 -4.40 15.78
CA VAL A 30 -3.16 -4.13 16.19
C VAL A 30 -2.46 -3.28 15.15
N LEU A 31 -1.74 -2.26 15.61
CA LEU A 31 -0.91 -1.43 14.74
C LEU A 31 0.49 -2.04 14.59
N VAL A 32 0.84 -2.45 13.37
CA VAL A 32 2.12 -3.09 13.08
C VAL A 32 3.09 -2.11 12.43
N LYS A 33 4.29 -1.97 13.02
CA LYS A 33 5.40 -1.26 12.38
C LYS A 33 6.07 -2.17 11.35
N VAL A 34 5.72 -2.00 10.07
CA VAL A 34 6.29 -2.76 8.95
C VAL A 34 7.79 -2.48 8.81
N LYS A 35 8.62 -3.53 8.93
CA LYS A 35 10.08 -3.48 8.64
C LYS A 35 10.42 -3.98 7.24
N ALA A 36 9.62 -4.93 6.74
CA ALA A 36 9.71 -5.49 5.40
C ALA A 36 8.32 -6.00 4.99
N CYS A 37 8.03 -6.01 3.69
CA CYS A 37 6.86 -6.63 3.09
C CYS A 37 7.27 -7.47 1.89
N GLY A 38 6.50 -8.51 1.58
CA GLY A 38 6.67 -9.28 0.35
C GLY A 38 5.96 -8.60 -0.81
N ILE A 39 6.49 -8.80 -2.03
CA ILE A 39 5.81 -8.47 -3.28
C ILE A 39 5.27 -9.79 -3.85
N ASN A 40 3.98 -9.81 -4.16
CA ASN A 40 3.25 -10.94 -4.69
C ASN A 40 2.73 -10.62 -6.10
N HIS A 41 2.44 -11.65 -6.89
CA HIS A 41 1.88 -11.45 -8.22
C HIS A 41 0.52 -10.72 -8.17
N LEU A 42 -0.26 -10.93 -7.11
CA LEU A 42 -1.54 -10.26 -6.88
C LEU A 42 -1.42 -8.73 -6.84
N ASP A 43 -0.28 -8.19 -6.38
CA ASP A 43 -0.07 -6.74 -6.30
C ASP A 43 -0.10 -6.10 -7.70
N ILE A 44 0.34 -6.84 -8.72
CA ILE A 44 0.30 -6.40 -10.13
C ILE A 44 -1.14 -6.31 -10.61
N TRP A 45 -1.97 -7.32 -10.31
CA TRP A 45 -3.37 -7.36 -10.74
C TRP A 45 -4.19 -6.25 -10.09
N VAL A 46 -4.03 -6.06 -8.78
CA VAL A 46 -4.70 -4.98 -8.05
C VAL A 46 -4.29 -3.62 -8.60
N ARG A 47 -3.01 -3.42 -8.92
CA ARG A 47 -2.55 -2.18 -9.56
C ARG A 47 -3.09 -2.03 -10.98
N GLU A 48 -3.22 -3.10 -11.77
CA GLU A 48 -3.79 -3.07 -13.13
C GLU A 48 -5.31 -2.90 -13.16
N GLY A 49 -5.99 -3.11 -12.03
CA GLY A 49 -7.45 -2.97 -11.91
C GLY A 49 -8.22 -4.23 -12.29
N ILE A 50 -7.61 -5.39 -12.05
CA ILE A 50 -8.18 -6.74 -12.29
C ILE A 50 -8.64 -7.35 -10.98
#